data_AF-A0A6I7MRE0-F1
#
_entry.id   AF-A0A6I7MRE0-F1
#
_cell.length_a   1.000
_cell.length_b   1.000
_cell.length_c   1.000
_cell.angle_alpha   90.00
_cell.angle_beta   90.00
_cell.angle_gamma   90.00
#
_symmetry.space_group_name_H-M   'P 1'
#
loop_
_entity.id
_entity.type
_entity.pdbx_description
1 polymer ?
#
loop_
_entity_poly.entity_id
_entity_poly.type
_entity_poly.pdbx_seq_one_letter_code
_entity_poly.pdbx_strand_id
1 'polypeptide(L)'
;MKKRKSPSGWLLTKLSIIGLIVLMSACDLFKFKSDQEDEEENPVVAEVEGNKLRLSELELLSTKGMNSADSSAIINRYVQSWIRKQLMIREASKAMAYDEAEINRKLLDYKYTLMVYEFEKAYLEDNLDENIPFSEIEEYYNSNQKNFSLKEIIVRCNFLKMDKSSNQNRNLDRLLSESEGKQSEAINDIALKYANNYFLEDATWIRFEDIIINTPLADHPNKVGLLKSNNLITVEDEKYKYFFRILEYKLQDQIPPMEFVSEEISKILVNKRRVSLVEQLQKNIYNSALENNEFKIYE
;
A
#
# COMPACT_ATOMS: atom_id res chain seq x y z
N MET A 1 -90.50 -5.70 -47.14
CA MET A 1 -89.40 -6.62 -47.55
C MET A 1 -88.28 -6.57 -46.51
N LYS A 2 -87.94 -7.75 -45.98
CA LYS A 2 -86.80 -8.21 -45.15
C LYS A 2 -85.86 -7.20 -44.43
N LYS A 3 -85.80 -7.36 -43.10
CA LYS A 3 -84.63 -7.08 -42.23
C LYS A 3 -83.42 -7.94 -42.65
N ARG A 4 -82.21 -7.38 -42.60
CA ARG A 4 -80.94 -8.12 -42.46
C ARG A 4 -80.10 -7.45 -41.37
N LYS A 5 -79.89 -8.17 -40.25
CA LYS A 5 -78.90 -7.84 -39.22
C LYS A 5 -77.53 -8.37 -39.68
N SER A 6 -76.50 -7.56 -39.57
CA SER A 6 -75.09 -7.95 -39.78
C SER A 6 -74.49 -8.54 -38.49
N PRO A 7 -73.66 -9.60 -38.55
CA PRO A 7 -73.07 -10.25 -37.38
C PRO A 7 -71.61 -9.84 -37.19
N SER A 8 -71.33 -8.68 -36.60
CA SER A 8 -69.95 -8.26 -36.27
C SER A 8 -69.59 -8.37 -34.78
N GLY A 9 -70.56 -8.62 -33.89
CA GLY A 9 -70.31 -8.68 -32.43
C GLY A 9 -69.76 -10.02 -31.90
N TRP A 10 -69.84 -11.10 -32.68
CA TRP A 10 -69.46 -12.44 -32.20
C TRP A 10 -67.95 -12.76 -32.37
N LEU A 11 -67.27 -12.07 -33.28
CA LEU A 11 -65.82 -12.24 -33.49
C LEU A 11 -64.99 -11.47 -32.44
N LEU A 12 -65.43 -10.28 -32.05
CA LEU A 12 -64.76 -9.46 -31.04
C LEU A 12 -64.83 -10.08 -29.64
N THR A 13 -65.95 -10.71 -29.30
CA THR A 13 -66.12 -11.42 -28.01
C THR A 13 -65.28 -12.69 -27.92
N LYS A 14 -65.12 -13.43 -29.03
CA LYS A 14 -64.23 -14.61 -29.07
C LYS A 14 -62.73 -14.26 -29.01
N LEU A 15 -62.29 -13.17 -29.63
CA LEU A 15 -60.90 -12.70 -29.50
C LEU A 15 -60.58 -12.23 -28.07
N SER A 16 -61.55 -11.61 -27.38
CA SER A 16 -61.38 -11.18 -25.99
C SER A 16 -61.29 -12.36 -25.00
N ILE A 17 -62.01 -13.47 -25.26
CA ILE A 17 -61.96 -14.67 -24.41
C ILE A 17 -60.67 -15.47 -24.62
N ILE A 18 -60.14 -15.52 -25.84
CA ILE A 18 -58.85 -16.20 -26.14
C ILE A 18 -57.67 -15.44 -25.52
N GLY A 19 -57.71 -14.10 -25.49
CA GLY A 19 -56.70 -13.29 -24.79
C GLY A 19 -56.68 -13.50 -23.26
N LEU A 20 -57.85 -13.74 -22.65
CA LEU A 20 -57.96 -13.97 -21.20
C LEU A 20 -57.45 -15.35 -20.76
N ILE A 21 -57.53 -16.36 -21.63
CA ILE A 21 -57.03 -17.72 -21.35
C ILE A 21 -55.51 -17.79 -21.45
N VAL A 22 -54.88 -17.01 -22.35
CA VAL A 22 -53.41 -16.91 -22.45
C VAL A 22 -52.80 -16.20 -21.24
N LEU A 23 -53.53 -15.26 -20.62
CA LEU A 23 -53.09 -14.56 -19.40
C LEU A 23 -53.10 -15.43 -18.13
N MET A 24 -53.93 -16.48 -18.05
CA MET A 24 -53.94 -17.36 -16.88
C MET A 24 -52.90 -18.48 -16.91
N SER A 25 -52.36 -18.85 -18.08
CA SER A 25 -51.26 -19.82 -18.18
C SER A 25 -49.86 -19.21 -17.98
N ALA A 26 -49.75 -17.88 -17.92
CA ALA A 26 -48.47 -17.19 -17.70
C ALA A 26 -48.07 -17.08 -16.22
N CYS A 27 -48.98 -17.40 -15.29
CA CYS A 27 -48.72 -17.33 -13.85
C CYS A 27 -48.03 -18.59 -13.26
N ASP A 28 -47.86 -19.66 -14.03
CA ASP A 28 -47.21 -20.89 -13.55
C ASP A 28 -45.71 -20.98 -13.91
N LEU A 29 -45.19 -20.01 -14.68
CA LEU A 29 -43.75 -19.90 -15.03
C LEU A 29 -42.98 -18.98 -14.08
N PHE A 30 -43.67 -18.31 -13.16
CA PHE A 30 -43.07 -17.57 -12.04
C PHE A 30 -43.27 -18.35 -10.74
N LYS A 31 -42.76 -19.58 -10.70
CA LYS A 31 -42.39 -20.17 -9.42
C LYS A 31 -41.22 -19.36 -8.88
N PHE A 32 -41.58 -18.44 -7.99
CA PHE A 32 -40.74 -17.77 -7.03
C PHE A 32 -39.65 -18.75 -6.56
N LYS A 33 -38.37 -18.41 -6.82
CA LYS A 33 -37.21 -19.13 -6.28
C LYS A 33 -37.44 -19.31 -4.78
N SER A 34 -37.66 -20.55 -4.37
CA SER A 34 -37.79 -20.90 -2.95
C SER A 34 -36.41 -20.79 -2.31
N ASP A 35 -36.36 -20.33 -1.06
CA ASP A 35 -35.17 -20.22 -0.20
C ASP A 35 -34.24 -21.45 -0.17
N GLN A 36 -34.66 -22.61 -0.71
CA GLN A 36 -33.87 -23.83 -0.84
C GLN A 36 -32.74 -23.76 -1.87
N GLU A 37 -32.87 -22.99 -2.96
CA GLU A 37 -31.77 -22.86 -3.95
C GLU A 37 -30.60 -21.98 -3.41
N ASP A 38 -30.89 -21.05 -2.50
CA ASP A 38 -29.87 -20.18 -1.89
C ASP A 38 -29.04 -20.89 -0.78
N GLU A 39 -29.51 -22.01 -0.23
CA GLU A 39 -28.78 -22.77 0.81
C GLU A 39 -27.67 -23.68 0.25
N GLU A 40 -27.81 -24.20 -0.98
CA GLU A 40 -26.78 -25.06 -1.60
C GLU A 40 -25.57 -24.26 -2.10
N GLU A 41 -25.77 -23.04 -2.63
CA GLU A 41 -24.68 -22.19 -3.12
C GLU A 41 -24.03 -21.33 -2.02
N ASN A 42 -24.73 -21.07 -0.90
CA ASN A 42 -24.23 -20.19 0.17
C ASN A 42 -24.64 -20.66 1.58
N PRO A 43 -24.00 -21.73 2.09
CA PRO A 43 -24.43 -22.36 3.34
C PRO A 43 -24.25 -21.45 4.55
N VAL A 44 -25.12 -21.64 5.54
CA VAL A 44 -25.06 -20.95 6.83
C VAL A 44 -23.94 -21.56 7.68
N VAL A 45 -23.05 -20.72 8.19
CA VAL A 45 -21.88 -21.12 9.00
C VAL A 45 -22.13 -20.91 10.49
N ALA A 46 -22.92 -19.91 10.86
CA ALA A 46 -23.36 -19.68 12.23
C ALA A 46 -24.68 -18.91 12.27
N GLU A 47 -25.47 -19.09 13.33
CA GLU A 47 -26.72 -18.37 13.53
C GLU A 47 -26.86 -17.90 14.99
N VAL A 48 -27.29 -16.65 15.19
CA VAL A 48 -27.61 -16.07 16.50
C VAL A 48 -28.94 -15.32 16.40
N GLU A 49 -29.99 -15.86 17.00
CA GLU A 49 -31.35 -15.27 17.04
C GLU A 49 -31.89 -14.83 15.67
N GLY A 50 -31.75 -15.69 14.65
CA GLY A 50 -32.24 -15.44 13.29
C GLY A 50 -31.30 -14.65 12.39
N ASN A 51 -30.23 -14.03 12.93
CA ASN A 51 -29.14 -13.51 12.12
C ASN A 51 -28.25 -14.68 11.68
N LYS A 52 -28.10 -14.87 10.37
CA LYS A 52 -27.31 -15.95 9.77
C LYS A 52 -26.02 -15.38 9.19
N LEU A 53 -24.88 -15.94 9.58
CA LEU A 53 -23.58 -15.72 8.95
C LEU A 53 -23.42 -16.76 7.84
N ARG A 54 -23.27 -16.31 6.59
CA ARG A 54 -23.13 -17.19 5.43
C ARG A 54 -21.68 -17.35 4.96
N LEU A 55 -21.43 -18.41 4.20
CA LEU A 55 -20.10 -18.73 3.68
C LEU A 55 -19.52 -17.61 2.81
N SER A 56 -20.33 -16.96 1.99
CA SER A 56 -19.90 -15.84 1.13
C SER A 56 -19.32 -14.66 1.92
N GLU A 57 -19.77 -14.45 3.15
CA GLU A 57 -19.26 -13.37 4.01
C GLU A 57 -17.84 -13.67 4.54
N LEU A 58 -17.42 -14.93 4.47
CA LEU A 58 -16.09 -15.37 4.86
C LEU A 58 -15.08 -15.25 3.71
N GLU A 59 -15.54 -15.13 2.45
CA GLU A 59 -14.66 -14.98 1.28
C GLU A 59 -13.88 -13.66 1.28
N LEU A 60 -14.40 -12.63 1.98
CA LEU A 60 -13.70 -11.36 2.20
C LEU A 60 -12.48 -11.47 3.12
N LEU A 61 -12.37 -12.57 3.87
CA LEU A 61 -11.18 -12.87 4.67
C LEU A 61 -10.13 -13.42 3.71
N SER A 62 -9.28 -12.54 3.19
CA SER A 62 -8.19 -12.87 2.26
C SER A 62 -7.33 -14.03 2.81
N THR A 63 -7.68 -15.26 2.43
CA THR A 63 -7.01 -16.52 2.82
C THR A 63 -6.23 -17.13 1.66
N LYS A 64 -6.13 -16.39 0.53
CA LYS A 64 -5.38 -16.82 -0.65
C LYS A 64 -3.89 -16.95 -0.30
N GLY A 65 -3.35 -18.16 -0.45
CA GLY A 65 -1.94 -18.47 -0.23
C GLY A 65 -1.60 -19.10 1.13
N MET A 66 -2.58 -19.34 2.01
CA MET A 66 -2.38 -19.98 3.30
C MET A 66 -2.59 -21.50 3.25
N ASN A 67 -1.94 -22.25 4.14
CA ASN A 67 -2.19 -23.69 4.27
C ASN A 67 -3.58 -23.93 4.91
N SER A 68 -4.14 -25.12 4.69
CA SER A 68 -5.51 -25.45 5.13
C SER A 68 -5.74 -25.31 6.65
N ALA A 69 -4.73 -25.62 7.48
CA ALA A 69 -4.84 -25.54 8.93
C ALA A 69 -4.94 -24.07 9.41
N ASP A 70 -4.08 -23.20 8.89
CA ASP A 70 -4.03 -21.78 9.24
C ASP A 70 -5.30 -21.05 8.76
N SER A 71 -5.77 -21.35 7.54
CA SER A 71 -7.03 -20.80 7.01
C SER A 71 -8.22 -21.21 7.88
N SER A 72 -8.30 -22.46 8.32
CA SER A 72 -9.39 -22.95 9.18
C SER A 72 -9.41 -22.27 10.56
N ALA A 73 -8.23 -22.01 11.13
CA ALA A 73 -8.11 -21.34 12.43
C ALA A 73 -8.54 -19.87 12.36
N ILE A 74 -8.23 -19.17 11.26
CA ILE A 74 -8.65 -17.78 11.01
C ILE A 74 -10.17 -17.71 10.84
N ILE A 75 -10.74 -18.60 10.02
CA ILE A 75 -12.18 -18.67 9.80
C ILE A 75 -12.90 -18.92 11.13
N ASN A 76 -12.46 -19.90 11.92
CA ASN A 76 -13.08 -20.18 13.21
C ASN A 76 -12.97 -18.98 14.18
N ARG A 77 -11.83 -18.29 14.23
CA ARG A 77 -11.69 -17.06 15.04
C ARG A 77 -12.65 -15.97 14.59
N TYR A 78 -12.83 -15.78 13.29
CA TYR A 78 -13.79 -14.81 12.76
C TYR A 78 -15.22 -15.18 13.15
N VAL A 79 -15.64 -16.43 12.93
CA VAL A 79 -16.97 -16.92 13.29
C VAL A 79 -17.22 -16.72 14.79
N GLN A 80 -16.27 -17.07 15.65
CA GLN A 80 -16.38 -16.85 17.10
C GLN A 80 -16.46 -15.36 17.47
N SER A 81 -15.69 -14.50 16.80
CA SER A 81 -15.75 -13.04 16.99
C SER A 81 -17.12 -12.48 16.58
N TRP A 82 -17.65 -12.93 15.44
CA TRP A 82 -18.97 -12.55 14.95
C TRP A 82 -20.06 -12.98 15.92
N ILE A 83 -20.05 -14.23 16.41
CA ILE A 83 -21.01 -14.73 17.41
C ILE A 83 -20.98 -13.86 18.67
N ARG A 84 -19.79 -13.57 19.21
CA ARG A 84 -19.65 -12.70 20.39
C ARG A 84 -20.22 -11.31 20.14
N LYS A 85 -19.98 -10.74 18.95
CA LYS A 85 -20.51 -9.43 18.55
C LYS A 85 -22.04 -9.44 18.51
N GLN A 86 -22.65 -10.46 17.91
CA GLN A 86 -24.12 -10.59 17.87
C GLN A 86 -24.73 -10.73 19.27
N LEU A 87 -24.13 -11.56 20.13
CA LEU A 87 -24.58 -11.71 21.52
C LEU A 87 -24.45 -10.40 22.31
N MET A 88 -23.37 -9.63 22.11
CA MET A 88 -23.20 -8.32 22.73
C MET A 88 -24.22 -7.29 22.23
N ILE A 89 -24.47 -7.23 20.92
CA ILE A 89 -25.49 -6.37 20.32
C ILE A 89 -26.86 -6.68 20.96
N ARG A 90 -27.21 -7.96 21.06
CA ARG A 90 -28.44 -8.41 21.71
C ARG A 90 -28.57 -7.90 23.14
N GLU A 91 -27.55 -8.12 23.98
CA GLU A 91 -27.65 -7.68 25.38
C GLU A 91 -27.70 -6.15 25.51
N ALA A 92 -26.96 -5.44 24.67
CA ALA A 92 -27.01 -3.99 24.66
C ALA A 92 -28.38 -3.46 24.20
N SER A 93 -29.05 -4.12 23.23
CA SER A 93 -30.44 -3.82 22.83
C SER A 93 -31.47 -4.03 23.94
N LYS A 94 -31.22 -4.92 24.90
CA LYS A 94 -32.08 -5.09 26.09
C LYS A 94 -31.78 -4.07 27.17
N ALA A 95 -30.53 -3.64 27.30
CA ALA A 95 -30.06 -2.76 28.37
C ALA A 95 -30.30 -1.27 28.10
N MET A 96 -30.29 -0.85 26.83
CA MET A 96 -30.49 0.56 26.45
C MET A 96 -31.20 0.69 25.11
N ALA A 97 -31.95 1.79 24.95
CA ALA A 97 -32.44 2.21 23.64
C ALA A 97 -31.31 2.92 22.89
N TYR A 98 -31.10 2.57 21.62
CA TYR A 98 -30.17 3.28 20.76
C TYR A 98 -30.85 4.47 20.09
N ASP A 99 -30.10 5.56 19.92
CA ASP A 99 -30.47 6.59 18.97
C ASP A 99 -30.17 6.10 17.55
N GLU A 100 -31.15 5.42 16.96
CA GLU A 100 -31.05 4.87 15.61
C GLU A 100 -30.82 5.98 14.56
N ALA A 101 -31.36 7.18 14.79
CA ALA A 101 -31.14 8.32 13.90
C ALA A 101 -29.66 8.75 13.90
N GLU A 102 -29.03 8.81 15.07
CA GLU A 102 -27.60 9.14 15.19
C GLU A 102 -26.70 8.06 14.59
N ILE A 103 -27.05 6.78 14.76
CA ILE A 103 -26.31 5.66 14.13
C ILE A 103 -26.42 5.77 12.60
N ASN A 104 -27.63 5.94 12.07
CA ASN A 104 -27.86 6.09 10.64
C ASN A 104 -27.16 7.32 10.06
N ARG A 105 -27.13 8.43 10.80
CA ARG A 105 -26.37 9.63 10.40
C ARG A 105 -24.87 9.33 10.26
N LYS A 106 -24.27 8.62 11.22
CA LYS A 106 -22.85 8.22 11.17
C LYS A 106 -22.56 7.26 10.02
N LEU A 107 -23.44 6.29 9.77
CA LEU A 107 -23.31 5.36 8.64
C LEU A 107 -23.35 6.10 7.31
N LEU A 108 -24.24 7.09 7.20
CA LEU A 108 -24.39 7.89 5.99
C LEU A 108 -23.17 8.79 5.76
N ASP A 109 -22.65 9.43 6.80
CA ASP A 109 -21.43 10.25 6.75
C ASP A 109 -20.21 9.42 6.34
N TYR A 110 -20.07 8.22 6.91
CA TYR A 110 -19.03 7.27 6.52
C TYR A 110 -19.17 6.85 5.05
N LYS A 111 -20.39 6.54 4.60
CA LYS A 111 -20.66 6.22 3.19
C LYS A 111 -20.24 7.36 2.27
N TYR A 112 -20.59 8.60 2.58
CA TYR A 112 -20.23 9.75 1.74
C TYR A 112 -18.73 10.00 1.72
N THR A 113 -18.06 9.91 2.87
CA THR A 113 -16.60 10.02 2.96
C THR A 113 -15.92 8.97 2.08
N LEU A 114 -16.40 7.73 2.11
CA LEU A 114 -15.86 6.65 1.28
C LEU A 114 -16.10 6.90 -0.22
N MET A 115 -17.28 7.37 -0.59
CA MET A 115 -17.58 7.71 -1.99
C MET A 115 -16.65 8.81 -2.53
N VAL A 116 -16.42 9.86 -1.75
CA VAL A 116 -15.48 10.94 -2.11
C VAL A 116 -14.06 10.40 -2.24
N TYR A 117 -13.60 9.61 -1.27
CA TYR A 117 -12.27 9.02 -1.29
C TYR A 117 -12.01 8.15 -2.53
N GLU A 118 -12.93 7.24 -2.86
CA GLU A 118 -12.77 6.36 -4.03
C GLU A 118 -12.76 7.16 -5.34
N PHE A 119 -13.54 8.23 -5.42
CA PHE A 119 -13.53 9.12 -6.58
C PHE A 119 -12.19 9.89 -6.70
N GLU A 120 -11.71 10.49 -5.61
CA GLU A 120 -10.42 11.19 -5.58
C GLU A 120 -9.26 10.25 -5.94
N LYS A 121 -9.29 9.04 -5.41
CA LYS A 121 -8.29 8.00 -5.70
C LYS A 121 -8.27 7.65 -7.19
N ALA A 122 -9.43 7.37 -7.79
CA ALA A 122 -9.52 7.07 -9.22
C ALA A 122 -9.02 8.25 -10.07
N TYR A 123 -9.38 9.48 -9.69
CA TYR A 123 -8.89 10.67 -10.38
C TYR A 123 -7.37 10.82 -10.31
N LEU A 124 -6.75 10.54 -9.15
CA LEU A 124 -5.31 10.54 -8.99
C LEU A 124 -4.63 9.48 -9.86
N GLU A 125 -5.16 8.26 -9.93
CA GLU A 125 -4.60 7.18 -10.77
C GLU A 125 -4.52 7.57 -12.24
N ASP A 126 -5.50 8.34 -12.74
CA ASP A 126 -5.56 8.76 -14.14
C ASP A 126 -4.73 10.02 -14.44
N ASN A 127 -4.48 10.89 -13.45
CA ASN A 127 -3.98 12.26 -13.69
C ASN A 127 -2.68 12.61 -12.95
N LEU A 128 -2.21 11.79 -12.01
CA LEU A 128 -0.99 12.07 -11.26
C LEU A 128 0.26 11.74 -12.06
N ASP A 129 1.06 12.75 -12.37
CA ASP A 129 2.42 12.55 -12.89
C ASP A 129 3.42 12.32 -11.74
N GLU A 130 3.86 11.07 -11.61
CA GLU A 130 4.87 10.66 -10.62
C GLU A 130 6.32 10.90 -11.11
N ASN A 131 6.53 11.30 -12.37
CA ASN A 131 7.87 11.56 -12.87
C ASN A 131 8.36 12.94 -12.38
N ILE A 132 9.40 12.92 -11.55
CA ILE A 132 10.04 14.12 -11.03
C ILE A 132 11.38 14.34 -11.77
N PRO A 133 11.52 15.42 -12.55
CA PRO A 133 12.79 15.74 -13.21
C PRO A 133 13.84 16.18 -12.18
N PHE A 134 15.11 15.91 -12.49
CA PHE A 134 16.24 16.24 -11.63
C PHE A 134 16.31 17.73 -11.25
N SER A 135 15.93 18.63 -12.16
CA SER A 135 15.90 20.08 -11.91
C SER A 135 14.94 20.47 -10.78
N GLU A 136 13.79 19.80 -10.66
CA GLU A 136 12.84 20.05 -9.55
C GLU A 136 13.39 19.56 -8.22
N ILE A 137 14.12 18.44 -8.22
CA ILE A 137 14.81 17.91 -7.04
C ILE A 137 15.89 18.91 -6.57
N GLU A 138 16.69 19.42 -7.50
CA GLU A 138 17.74 20.40 -7.22
C GLU A 138 17.17 21.71 -6.67
N GLU A 139 16.13 22.26 -7.29
CA GLU A 139 15.46 23.48 -6.83
C GLU A 139 14.88 23.30 -5.42
N TYR A 140 14.21 22.16 -5.19
CA TYR A 140 13.66 21.83 -3.88
C TYR A 140 14.75 21.70 -2.82
N TYR A 141 15.82 20.97 -3.12
CA TYR A 141 16.95 20.77 -2.22
C TYR A 141 17.55 22.12 -1.83
N ASN A 142 17.89 22.97 -2.81
CA ASN A 142 18.52 24.27 -2.57
C ASN A 142 17.66 25.21 -1.73
N SER A 143 16.35 25.18 -1.93
CA SER A 143 15.41 26.01 -1.18
C SER A 143 15.14 25.50 0.25
N ASN A 144 15.41 24.21 0.53
CA ASN A 144 15.02 23.54 1.77
C ASN A 144 16.18 22.85 2.50
N GLN A 145 17.45 23.16 2.20
CA GLN A 145 18.62 22.46 2.76
C GLN A 145 18.60 22.33 4.30
N LYS A 146 18.10 23.35 4.99
CA LYS A 146 17.99 23.37 6.46
C LYS A 146 17.07 22.29 7.03
N ASN A 147 16.15 21.77 6.23
CA ASN A 147 15.20 20.72 6.65
C ASN A 147 15.81 19.32 6.57
N PHE A 148 16.99 19.17 5.96
CA PHE A 148 17.62 17.88 5.70
C PHE A 148 18.74 17.53 6.68
N SER A 149 18.82 18.14 7.87
CA SER A 149 19.89 17.83 8.82
C SER A 149 20.03 16.33 9.12
N LEU A 150 21.23 15.79 8.96
CA LEU A 150 21.52 14.38 9.20
C LEU A 150 21.25 13.99 10.66
N LYS A 151 20.50 12.91 10.85
CA LYS A 151 20.29 12.30 12.19
C LYS A 151 21.39 11.31 12.56
N GLU A 152 22.19 10.91 11.58
CA GLU A 152 23.19 9.85 11.70
C GLU A 152 24.36 10.12 10.75
N ILE A 153 25.43 9.33 10.92
CA ILE A 153 26.63 9.45 10.09
C ILE A 153 26.37 8.76 8.74
N ILE A 154 26.74 9.43 7.66
CA ILE A 154 26.76 8.85 6.32
C ILE A 154 28.17 8.86 5.76
N VAL A 155 28.45 7.89 4.90
CA VAL A 155 29.76 7.69 4.28
C VAL A 155 29.63 7.39 2.80
N ARG A 156 30.64 7.78 2.03
CA ARG A 156 31.02 7.10 0.79
C ARG A 156 32.21 6.23 1.13
N CYS A 157 32.05 4.93 0.99
CA CYS A 157 33.11 4.00 1.34
C CYS A 157 33.08 2.76 0.47
N ASN A 158 34.26 2.20 0.25
CA ASN A 158 34.42 0.88 -0.33
C ASN A 158 34.62 -0.13 0.80
N PHE A 159 33.82 -1.19 0.80
CA PHE A 159 33.79 -2.23 1.80
C PHE A 159 34.07 -3.59 1.19
N LEU A 160 34.92 -4.39 1.85
CA LEU A 160 35.12 -5.80 1.50
C LEU A 160 35.17 -6.66 2.75
N LYS A 161 34.52 -7.82 2.69
CA LYS A 161 34.57 -8.90 3.67
C LYS A 161 35.25 -10.11 3.04
N MET A 162 36.40 -10.50 3.58
CA MET A 162 37.22 -11.59 3.09
C MET A 162 37.37 -12.67 4.16
N ASP A 163 37.48 -13.95 3.75
CA ASP A 163 37.94 -14.99 4.66
C ASP A 163 39.35 -14.65 5.19
N LYS A 164 39.54 -14.75 6.50
CA LYS A 164 40.80 -14.43 7.18
C LYS A 164 41.97 -15.31 6.67
N SER A 165 41.67 -16.53 6.24
CA SER A 165 42.66 -17.47 5.69
C SER A 165 43.01 -17.22 4.22
N SER A 166 42.33 -16.28 3.55
CA SER A 166 42.54 -16.00 2.12
C SER A 166 43.97 -15.54 1.84
N ASN A 167 44.58 -16.14 0.81
CA ASN A 167 45.91 -15.72 0.32
C ASN A 167 45.89 -14.34 -0.37
N GLN A 168 44.71 -13.82 -0.71
CA GLN A 168 44.55 -12.50 -1.32
C GLN A 168 44.58 -11.36 -0.31
N ASN A 169 44.45 -11.63 0.99
CA ASN A 169 44.42 -10.58 2.02
C ASN A 169 45.66 -9.67 1.95
N ARG A 170 46.87 -10.26 1.79
CA ARG A 170 48.12 -9.50 1.67
C ARG A 170 48.17 -8.65 0.39
N ASN A 171 47.64 -9.16 -0.71
CA ASN A 171 47.59 -8.41 -1.96
C ASN A 171 46.59 -7.25 -1.85
N LEU A 172 45.43 -7.49 -1.24
CA LEU A 172 44.40 -6.49 -1.01
C LEU A 172 44.87 -5.39 -0.06
N ASP A 173 45.56 -5.71 1.04
CA ASP A 173 46.18 -4.73 1.95
C ASP A 173 47.08 -3.75 1.18
N ARG A 174 47.92 -4.28 0.27
CA ARG A 174 48.81 -3.47 -0.56
C ARG A 174 48.03 -2.60 -1.54
N LEU A 175 47.06 -3.17 -2.27
CA LEU A 175 46.28 -2.44 -3.26
C LEU A 175 45.44 -1.33 -2.63
N LEU A 176 44.87 -1.55 -1.44
CA LEU A 176 44.08 -0.56 -0.71
C LEU A 176 44.92 0.57 -0.10
N SER A 177 46.20 0.30 0.17
CA SER A 177 47.15 1.30 0.71
C SER A 177 47.73 2.22 -0.38
N GLU A 178 47.65 1.83 -1.65
CA GLU A 178 48.13 2.62 -2.78
C GLU A 178 47.10 3.69 -3.20
N SER A 179 47.58 4.81 -3.76
CA SER A 179 46.75 5.96 -4.16
C SER A 179 45.72 5.59 -5.23
N GLU A 180 44.56 6.23 -5.16
CA GLU A 180 43.35 5.97 -5.95
C GLU A 180 43.56 5.97 -7.49
N GLY A 181 42.85 5.07 -8.18
CA GLY A 181 42.61 5.14 -9.63
C GLY A 181 43.28 4.06 -10.50
N LYS A 182 44.44 3.50 -10.13
CA LYS A 182 45.13 2.49 -10.95
C LYS A 182 44.78 1.04 -10.59
N GLN A 183 44.23 0.81 -9.40
CA GLN A 183 44.01 -0.51 -8.82
C GLN A 183 42.53 -0.89 -8.72
N SER A 184 41.60 -0.01 -9.13
CA SER A 184 40.15 -0.24 -8.99
C SER A 184 39.72 -1.53 -9.69
N GLU A 185 40.21 -1.79 -10.90
CA GLU A 185 39.93 -3.04 -11.63
C GLU A 185 40.45 -4.27 -10.87
N ALA A 186 41.67 -4.21 -10.33
CA ALA A 186 42.25 -5.32 -9.57
C ALA A 186 41.52 -5.59 -8.24
N ILE A 187 41.07 -4.54 -7.55
CA ILE A 187 40.28 -4.66 -6.32
C ILE A 187 38.91 -5.25 -6.63
N ASN A 188 38.24 -4.79 -7.68
CA ASN A 188 36.98 -5.35 -8.17
C ASN A 188 37.12 -6.83 -8.51
N ASP A 189 38.17 -7.19 -9.23
CA ASP A 189 38.48 -8.58 -9.59
C ASP A 189 38.66 -9.47 -8.35
N ILE A 190 39.36 -8.99 -7.33
CA ILE A 190 39.54 -9.72 -6.07
C ILE A 190 38.21 -9.84 -5.33
N ALA A 191 37.43 -8.75 -5.26
CA ALA A 191 36.14 -8.74 -4.58
C ALA A 191 35.18 -9.75 -5.22
N LEU A 192 35.03 -9.72 -6.54
CA LEU A 192 34.14 -10.61 -7.29
C LEU A 192 34.51 -12.09 -7.12
N LYS A 193 35.81 -12.41 -7.04
CA LYS A 193 36.29 -13.80 -7.00
C LYS A 193 36.39 -14.37 -5.59
N TYR A 194 36.67 -13.53 -4.59
CA TYR A 194 37.11 -14.00 -3.27
C TYR A 194 36.37 -13.37 -2.08
N ALA A 195 35.63 -12.26 -2.26
CA ALA A 195 34.93 -11.64 -1.15
C ALA A 195 33.64 -12.38 -0.83
N ASN A 196 33.38 -12.57 0.47
CA ASN A 196 32.11 -13.08 0.98
C ASN A 196 30.99 -12.02 0.88
N ASN A 197 31.37 -10.75 0.96
CA ASN A 197 30.50 -9.60 0.76
C ASN A 197 31.35 -8.39 0.37
N TYR A 198 30.83 -7.50 -0.47
CA TYR A 198 31.53 -6.27 -0.86
C TYR A 198 30.54 -5.18 -1.26
N PHE A 199 30.99 -3.93 -1.16
CA PHE A 199 30.30 -2.74 -1.66
C PHE A 199 31.37 -1.81 -2.21
N LEU A 200 31.38 -1.59 -3.53
CA LEU A 200 32.44 -0.88 -4.25
C LEU A 200 31.83 0.25 -5.12
N GLU A 201 31.00 1.09 -4.50
CA GLU A 201 30.29 2.18 -5.17
C GLU A 201 30.84 3.54 -4.72
N ASP A 202 31.71 4.15 -5.55
CA ASP A 202 32.41 5.39 -5.20
C ASP A 202 31.47 6.64 -5.13
N ALA A 203 30.31 6.56 -5.80
CA ALA A 203 29.36 7.66 -5.92
C ALA A 203 28.19 7.59 -4.92
N THR A 204 28.02 6.47 -4.22
CA THR A 204 26.82 6.23 -3.40
C THR A 204 27.08 6.53 -1.93
N TRP A 205 26.24 7.41 -1.38
CA TRP A 205 26.20 7.68 0.05
C TRP A 205 25.34 6.64 0.77
N ILE A 206 25.86 6.09 1.86
CA ILE A 206 25.17 5.10 2.70
C ILE A 206 25.27 5.48 4.17
N ARG A 207 24.32 4.99 4.98
CA ARG A 207 24.41 5.11 6.44
C ARG A 207 25.61 4.31 6.92
N PHE A 208 26.41 4.91 7.81
CA PHE A 208 27.58 4.22 8.36
C PHE A 208 27.18 2.99 9.18
N GLU A 209 26.01 3.02 9.83
CA GLU A 209 25.52 1.89 10.60
C GLU A 209 25.18 0.68 9.71
N ASP A 210 24.62 0.92 8.53
CA ASP A 210 24.24 -0.12 7.58
C ASP A 210 25.44 -0.89 7.05
N ILE A 211 26.60 -0.23 6.89
CA ILE A 211 27.80 -0.89 6.35
C ILE A 211 28.59 -1.65 7.41
N ILE A 212 28.56 -1.19 8.66
CA ILE A 212 29.28 -1.85 9.76
C ILE A 212 28.44 -2.91 10.48
N ILE A 213 27.15 -3.03 10.15
CA ILE A 213 26.26 -4.02 10.77
C ILE A 213 26.82 -5.42 10.59
N ASN A 214 26.90 -6.18 11.68
CA ASN A 214 27.55 -7.51 11.74
C ASN A 214 29.07 -7.51 11.52
N THR A 215 29.74 -6.40 11.83
CA THR A 215 31.21 -6.33 11.84
C THR A 215 31.69 -5.93 13.24
N PRO A 216 32.97 -6.18 13.59
CA PRO A 216 33.54 -5.71 14.86
C PRO A 216 33.48 -4.19 15.07
N LEU A 217 33.22 -3.40 14.01
CA LEU A 217 33.07 -1.95 14.12
C LEU A 217 31.70 -1.50 14.66
N ALA A 218 30.68 -2.36 14.64
CA ALA A 218 29.34 -2.02 15.11
C ALA A 218 29.37 -1.53 16.58
N ASP A 219 30.16 -2.20 17.42
CA ASP A 219 30.31 -1.92 18.86
C ASP A 219 31.39 -0.88 19.18
N HIS A 220 32.01 -0.25 18.17
CA HIS A 220 33.10 0.69 18.41
C HIS A 220 32.59 1.97 19.13
N PRO A 221 33.14 2.34 20.30
CA PRO A 221 32.58 3.40 21.15
C PRO A 221 32.76 4.81 20.56
N ASN A 222 33.74 5.01 19.68
CA ASN A 222 34.04 6.32 19.09
C ASN A 222 34.10 6.26 17.54
N LYS A 223 32.94 6.07 16.90
CA LYS A 223 32.80 6.02 15.43
C LYS A 223 33.28 7.32 14.76
N VAL A 224 33.01 8.48 15.37
CA VAL A 224 33.43 9.79 14.83
C VAL A 224 34.96 9.93 14.80
N GLY A 225 35.62 9.58 15.90
CA GLY A 225 37.09 9.62 15.97
C GLY A 225 37.75 8.67 14.98
N LEU A 226 37.16 7.49 14.78
CA LEU A 226 37.62 6.49 13.82
C LEU A 226 37.64 7.04 12.38
N LEU A 227 36.54 7.67 11.95
CA LEU A 227 36.41 8.27 10.62
C LEU A 227 37.32 9.49 10.41
N LYS A 228 37.57 10.27 11.47
CA LYS A 228 38.47 11.44 11.40
C LYS A 228 39.95 11.07 11.25
N SER A 229 40.34 9.89 11.72
CA SER A 229 41.75 9.50 11.83
C SER A 229 42.21 8.51 10.76
N ASN A 230 41.28 7.81 10.10
CA ASN A 230 41.62 6.73 9.19
C ASN A 230 40.82 6.81 7.89
N ASN A 231 41.53 6.80 6.76
CA ASN A 231 40.93 6.62 5.44
C ASN A 231 40.78 5.14 5.07
N LEU A 232 41.53 4.26 5.73
CA LEU A 232 41.42 2.80 5.61
C LEU A 232 41.33 2.20 7.01
N ILE A 233 40.23 1.52 7.28
CA ILE A 233 39.99 0.81 8.54
C ILE A 233 39.98 -0.68 8.23
N THR A 234 40.73 -1.44 9.01
CA THR A 234 40.79 -2.90 8.90
C THR A 234 40.51 -3.51 10.25
N VAL A 235 39.51 -4.38 10.30
CA VAL A 235 39.16 -5.14 11.51
C VAL A 235 38.99 -6.61 11.19
N GLU A 236 39.13 -7.46 12.18
CA GLU A 236 39.04 -8.91 12.03
C GLU A 236 38.16 -9.50 13.12
N ASP A 237 37.41 -10.54 12.78
CA ASP A 237 36.80 -11.44 13.75
C ASP A 237 37.48 -12.83 13.70
N GLU A 238 36.79 -13.86 14.20
CA GLU A 238 37.31 -15.23 14.20
C GLU A 238 37.48 -15.82 12.78
N LYS A 239 36.63 -15.43 11.81
CA LYS A 239 36.54 -16.04 10.48
C LYS A 239 36.90 -15.09 9.35
N TYR A 240 36.67 -13.79 9.53
CA TYR A 240 36.70 -12.80 8.47
C TYR A 240 37.60 -11.62 8.79
N LYS A 241 38.17 -11.05 7.73
CA LYS A 241 38.84 -9.76 7.72
C LYS A 241 37.98 -8.77 6.93
N TYR A 242 37.76 -7.60 7.50
CA TYR A 242 36.90 -6.55 6.96
C TYR A 242 37.74 -5.33 6.62
N PHE A 243 37.51 -4.78 5.43
CA PHE A 243 38.20 -3.61 4.92
C PHE A 243 37.18 -2.52 4.66
N PHE A 244 37.41 -1.33 5.20
CA PHE A 244 36.59 -0.14 4.96
C PHE A 244 37.51 0.98 4.49
N ARG A 245 37.46 1.30 3.19
CA ARG A 245 38.12 2.48 2.64
C ARG A 245 37.11 3.62 2.61
N ILE A 246 37.29 4.59 3.49
CA ILE A 246 36.44 5.77 3.60
C ILE A 246 36.91 6.79 2.56
N LEU A 247 36.05 7.09 1.60
CA LEU A 247 36.30 8.11 0.57
C LEU A 247 35.89 9.48 1.13
N GLU A 248 34.66 9.57 1.63
CA GLU A 248 34.12 10.75 2.28
C GLU A 248 33.13 10.37 3.39
N TYR A 249 32.89 11.30 4.31
CA TYR A 249 31.89 11.13 5.35
C TYR A 249 31.23 12.46 5.71
N LYS A 250 30.01 12.38 6.24
CA LYS A 250 29.32 13.48 6.92
C LYS A 250 28.79 13.00 8.25
N LEU A 251 28.95 13.84 9.25
CA LEU A 251 28.51 13.59 10.62
C LEU A 251 27.05 13.99 10.81
N GLN A 252 26.51 13.60 11.95
CA GLN A 252 25.22 14.09 12.43
C GLN A 252 25.17 15.62 12.42
N ASP A 253 23.98 16.16 12.21
CA ASP A 253 23.61 17.58 12.11
C ASP A 253 24.20 18.32 10.90
N GLN A 254 25.02 17.66 10.08
CA GLN A 254 25.49 18.23 8.82
C GLN A 254 24.42 18.09 7.73
N ILE A 255 24.51 18.97 6.73
CA ILE A 255 23.64 18.91 5.55
C ILE A 255 24.13 17.75 4.66
N PRO A 256 23.28 16.74 4.38
CA PRO A 256 23.60 15.64 3.49
C PRO A 256 23.72 16.14 2.06
N PRO A 257 24.45 15.45 1.19
CA PRO A 257 24.47 15.77 -0.23
C PRO A 257 23.11 15.44 -0.84
N MET A 258 22.77 16.17 -1.90
CA MET A 258 21.49 15.97 -2.61
C MET A 258 21.28 14.52 -3.06
N GLU A 259 22.35 13.85 -3.51
CA GLU A 259 22.30 12.44 -3.94
C GLU A 259 21.72 11.53 -2.86
N PHE A 260 22.06 11.76 -1.59
CA PHE A 260 21.61 10.96 -0.45
C PHE A 260 20.12 11.16 -0.15
N VAL A 261 19.60 12.37 -0.36
CA VAL A 261 18.19 12.72 -0.07
C VAL A 261 17.32 12.79 -1.32
N SER A 262 17.86 12.48 -2.50
CA SER A 262 17.19 12.64 -3.79
C SER A 262 15.90 11.83 -3.89
N GLU A 263 15.92 10.58 -3.42
CA GLU A 263 14.74 9.71 -3.38
C GLU A 263 13.67 10.23 -2.40
N GLU A 264 14.09 10.74 -1.24
CA GLU A 264 13.20 11.34 -0.25
C GLU A 264 12.52 12.60 -0.82
N ILE A 265 13.30 13.47 -1.47
CA ILE A 265 12.80 14.68 -2.14
C ILE A 265 11.79 14.31 -3.24
N SER A 266 12.09 13.30 -4.06
CA SER A 266 11.18 12.82 -5.09
C SER A 266 9.83 12.41 -4.49
N LYS A 267 9.83 11.61 -3.40
CA LYS A 267 8.60 11.22 -2.69
C LYS A 267 7.83 12.41 -2.15
N ILE A 268 8.53 13.41 -1.59
CA ILE A 268 7.90 14.65 -1.10
C ILE A 268 7.22 15.40 -2.26
N LEU A 269 7.89 15.54 -3.40
CA LEU A 269 7.37 16.27 -4.57
C LEU A 269 6.16 15.55 -5.18
N VAL A 270 6.20 14.22 -5.32
CA VAL A 270 5.04 13.42 -5.75
C VAL A 270 3.86 13.62 -4.80
N ASN A 271 4.09 13.59 -3.49
CA ASN A 271 3.02 13.83 -2.52
C ASN A 271 2.46 15.25 -2.59
N LYS A 272 3.30 16.26 -2.82
CA LYS A 272 2.84 17.65 -3.05
C LYS A 272 1.96 17.76 -4.29
N ARG A 273 2.34 17.10 -5.40
CA ARG A 273 1.52 17.04 -6.62
C ARG A 273 0.17 16.38 -6.35
N ARG A 274 0.16 15.26 -5.62
CA ARG A 274 -1.07 14.56 -5.21
C ARG A 274 -2.03 15.49 -4.46
N VAL A 275 -1.55 16.15 -3.41
CA VAL A 275 -2.38 17.08 -2.60
C VAL A 275 -2.92 18.22 -3.47
N SER A 276 -2.04 18.87 -4.24
CA SER A 276 -2.44 19.96 -5.15
C SER A 276 -3.49 19.53 -6.17
N LEU A 277 -3.37 18.32 -6.72
CA LEU A 277 -4.29 17.79 -7.72
C LEU A 277 -5.69 17.54 -7.15
N VAL A 278 -5.78 17.00 -5.92
CA VAL A 278 -7.06 16.82 -5.21
C VAL A 278 -7.70 18.17 -4.87
N GLU A 279 -6.92 19.11 -4.34
CA GLU A 279 -7.41 20.46 -4.03
C GLU A 279 -7.96 21.17 -5.28
N GLN A 280 -7.26 21.04 -6.41
CA GLN A 280 -7.71 21.58 -7.69
C GLN A 280 -8.99 20.91 -8.18
N LEU A 281 -9.10 19.58 -8.09
CA LEU A 281 -10.31 18.85 -8.44
C LEU A 281 -11.52 19.36 -7.65
N GLN A 282 -11.40 19.41 -6.32
CA GLN A 282 -12.47 19.88 -5.44
C GLN A 282 -12.88 21.32 -5.76
N LYS A 283 -11.89 22.20 -5.96
CA LYS A 283 -12.13 23.61 -6.31
C LYS A 283 -12.84 23.74 -7.65
N ASN A 284 -12.45 22.97 -8.65
CA ASN A 284 -13.06 23.00 -9.98
C ASN A 284 -14.51 22.52 -9.93
N ILE A 285 -14.80 21.43 -9.20
CA ILE A 285 -16.16 20.93 -9.00
C ILE A 285 -17.03 21.99 -8.31
N TYR A 286 -16.52 22.59 -7.23
CA TYR A 286 -17.24 23.64 -6.50
C TYR A 286 -17.53 24.85 -7.39
N ASN A 287 -16.54 25.36 -8.12
CA ASN A 287 -16.70 26.51 -8.99
C ASN A 287 -17.68 26.23 -10.13
N SER A 288 -17.60 25.05 -10.76
CA SER A 288 -18.56 24.65 -11.80
C SER A 288 -19.98 24.60 -11.25
N ALA A 289 -20.18 24.02 -10.05
CA ALA A 289 -21.49 23.96 -9.42
C ALA A 289 -22.02 25.36 -9.05
N LEU A 290 -21.13 26.28 -8.66
CA LEU A 290 -21.48 27.66 -8.39
C LEU A 290 -21.90 28.42 -9.67
N GLU A 291 -21.11 28.31 -10.74
CA GLU A 291 -21.40 28.93 -12.04
C GLU A 291 -22.72 28.44 -12.64
N ASN A 292 -23.03 27.15 -12.46
CA ASN A 292 -24.26 26.53 -12.94
C ASN A 292 -25.46 26.69 -11.99
N ASN A 293 -25.30 27.37 -10.85
CA ASN A 293 -26.33 27.51 -9.80
C ASN A 293 -26.90 26.16 -9.29
N GLU A 294 -26.04 25.15 -9.15
CA GLU A 294 -26.41 23.77 -8.78
C GLU A 294 -26.69 23.60 -7.28
N PHE A 295 -26.33 24.59 -6.45
CA PHE A 295 -26.63 24.59 -5.02
C PHE A 295 -27.15 25.95 -4.53
N LYS A 296 -27.86 25.92 -3.41
CA LYS A 296 -28.37 27.10 -2.71
C LYS A 296 -28.11 26.98 -1.23
N ILE A 297 -27.68 28.07 -0.63
CA ILE A 297 -27.50 28.18 0.82
C ILE A 297 -28.73 28.90 1.37
N TYR A 298 -29.40 28.27 2.34
CA TYR A 298 -30.52 28.88 3.06
C TYR A 298 -29.99 29.45 4.38
N GLU A 299 -30.41 30.68 4.71
CA GLU A 299 -30.19 31.30 6.03
C GLU A 299 -31.27 30.87 7.04
#